data_AF-A0A8J3MP19-F1
#
_entry.id   AF-A0A8J3MP19-F1
#
_cell.length_a   1.000
_cell.length_b   1.000
_cell.length_c   1.000
_cell.angle_alpha   90.00
_cell.angle_beta   90.00
_cell.angle_gamma   90.00
#
_symmetry.space_group_name_H-M   'P 1'
#
loop_
_entity.id
_entity.type
_entity.pdbx_description
1 polymer ?
#
loop_
_entity_poly.entity_id
_entity_poly.type
_entity_poly.pdbx_seq_one_letter_code
_entity_poly.pdbx_strand_id
1 'polypeptide(L)'
;MGGGWQLLGRSIVHISGSRYYTYITEIRKGAGMKVIFRSKDFASIDGAGFGFNHRRPMSAPWHYQGRVQHRNWQGTYECYWEKSAKSSPLASQELFWTVRGDARLFGLAAALKSLGLTVDVEQDN
;
A
#
# COMPACT_ATOMS: atom_id res chain seq x y z
N MET A 1 30.13 -22.58 -8.38
CA MET A 1 29.94 -21.15 -8.71
C MET A 1 28.98 -20.57 -7.68
N GLY A 2 29.53 -19.88 -6.68
CA GLY A 2 28.82 -19.46 -5.47
C GLY A 2 28.08 -18.14 -5.69
N GLY A 3 26.77 -18.15 -5.45
CA GLY A 3 25.95 -16.94 -5.36
C GLY A 3 26.07 -16.34 -3.97
N GLY A 4 26.88 -15.29 -3.83
CA GLY A 4 26.88 -14.44 -2.65
C GLY A 4 25.75 -13.42 -2.75
N TRP A 5 24.81 -13.48 -1.82
CA TRP A 5 23.83 -12.42 -1.60
C TRP A 5 24.16 -11.73 -0.28
N GLN A 6 24.67 -10.50 -0.38
CA GLN A 6 24.85 -9.62 0.78
C GLN A 6 23.49 -9.19 1.32
N LEU A 7 23.32 -9.36 2.63
CA LEU A 7 22.25 -8.77 3.42
C LEU A 7 22.38 -7.24 3.40
N LEU A 8 21.48 -6.57 2.69
CA LEU A 8 21.19 -5.16 2.90
C LEU A 8 19.72 -5.01 3.28
N GLY A 9 19.46 -5.13 4.58
CA GLY A 9 18.49 -4.37 5.39
C GLY A 9 17.18 -3.81 4.81
N ARG A 10 16.59 -4.40 3.78
CA ARG A 10 15.27 -4.02 3.24
C ARG A 10 14.58 -5.29 2.75
N SER A 11 13.67 -5.80 3.57
CA SER A 11 12.79 -6.90 3.18
C SER A 11 11.83 -6.43 2.10
N ILE A 12 12.24 -6.50 0.84
CA ILE A 12 11.31 -6.43 -0.30
C ILE A 12 10.64 -7.80 -0.36
N VAL A 13 9.41 -7.89 0.14
CA VAL A 13 8.67 -9.15 0.17
C VAL A 13 8.01 -9.34 -1.19
N HIS A 14 8.56 -10.25 -2.01
CA HIS A 14 7.94 -10.69 -3.25
C HIS A 14 6.75 -11.61 -2.92
N ILE A 15 5.53 -11.06 -2.94
CA ILE A 15 4.31 -11.79 -2.57
C ILE A 15 3.78 -12.52 -3.82
N SER A 16 4.15 -13.80 -3.95
CA SER A 16 3.56 -14.74 -4.90
C SER A 16 2.43 -15.55 -4.24
N GLY A 17 1.40 -15.84 -5.03
CA GLY A 17 0.02 -16.18 -4.67
C GLY A 17 -0.26 -17.32 -3.68
N SER A 18 0.74 -18.04 -3.17
CA SER A 18 0.55 -19.24 -2.34
C SER A 18 1.09 -19.12 -0.92
N ARG A 19 1.69 -17.99 -0.52
CA ARG A 19 2.26 -17.79 0.82
C ARG A 19 1.44 -16.88 1.75
N TYR A 20 0.18 -16.60 1.42
CA TYR A 20 -0.68 -15.73 2.24
C TYR A 20 -0.92 -16.24 3.67
N TYR A 21 -0.86 -17.55 3.91
CA TYR A 21 -1.28 -18.15 5.19
C TYR A 21 -0.15 -18.30 6.22
N THR A 22 1.12 -18.26 5.83
CA THR A 22 2.23 -18.60 6.75
C THR A 22 2.75 -17.40 7.57
N TYR A 23 2.39 -16.17 7.21
CA TYR A 23 2.89 -14.95 7.90
C TYR A 23 2.00 -14.46 9.05
N ILE A 24 0.86 -15.11 9.30
CA ILE A 24 -0.14 -14.64 10.28
C ILE A 24 0.26 -15.03 11.72
N THR A 25 1.18 -15.97 11.90
CA THR A 25 1.53 -16.55 13.20
C THR A 25 2.67 -15.85 13.97
N GLU A 26 3.35 -14.86 13.38
CA GLU A 26 4.52 -14.23 14.01
C GLU A 26 4.49 -12.69 14.01
N ILE A 27 3.29 -12.12 13.95
CA ILE A 27 3.14 -10.67 14.13
C ILE A 27 3.32 -10.36 15.61
N ARG A 28 4.54 -9.99 15.97
CA ARG A 28 4.88 -9.41 17.27
C ARG A 28 3.88 -8.29 17.57
N LYS A 29 3.21 -8.40 18.72
CA LYS A 29 2.30 -7.36 19.25
C LYS A 29 3.05 -6.02 19.32
N GLY A 30 2.94 -5.19 18.28
CA GLY A 30 3.61 -3.89 18.22
C GLY A 30 4.09 -3.44 16.83
N ALA A 31 4.25 -4.34 15.86
CA ALA A 31 4.72 -3.97 14.53
C ALA A 31 3.58 -3.33 13.70
N GLY A 32 3.78 -2.07 13.28
CA GLY A 32 2.89 -1.39 12.34
C GLY A 32 2.98 -2.03 10.95
N MET A 33 1.89 -2.02 10.19
CA MET A 33 1.88 -2.43 8.79
C MET A 33 1.66 -1.24 7.88
N LYS A 34 2.32 -1.27 6.73
CA LYS A 34 2.22 -0.26 5.69
C LYS A 34 1.98 -0.91 4.34
N VAL A 35 0.90 -0.51 3.66
CA VAL A 35 0.54 -0.97 2.32
C VAL A 35 0.68 0.18 1.36
N ILE A 36 1.46 -0.01 0.30
CA ILE A 36 1.78 1.01 -0.69
C ILE A 36 1.28 0.53 -2.04
N PHE A 37 0.55 1.37 -2.76
CA PHE A 37 0.06 1.03 -4.10
C PHE A 37 -0.16 2.28 -4.95
N ARG A 38 -0.38 2.05 -6.25
CA ARG A 38 -0.65 3.12 -7.23
C ARG A 38 -2.03 2.97 -7.84
N SER A 39 -2.69 4.09 -8.13
CA SER A 39 -3.95 4.12 -8.88
C SER A 39 -3.94 5.22 -9.94
N LYS A 40 -4.81 5.08 -10.94
CA LYS A 40 -5.00 6.09 -11.99
C LYS A 40 -5.73 7.33 -11.47
N ASP A 41 -6.72 7.11 -10.62
CA ASP A 41 -7.60 8.14 -10.09
C ASP A 41 -8.16 7.72 -8.73
N PHE A 42 -8.88 8.64 -8.09
CA PHE A 42 -9.50 8.39 -6.79
C PHE A 42 -10.71 7.46 -6.85
N ALA A 43 -11.51 7.54 -7.91
CA ALA A 43 -12.75 6.77 -8.04
C ALA A 43 -12.47 5.26 -8.17
N SER A 44 -11.34 4.91 -8.78
CA SER A 44 -10.81 3.54 -8.83
C SER A 44 -10.63 2.88 -7.45
N ILE A 45 -10.51 3.68 -6.37
CA ILE A 45 -10.30 3.21 -5.00
C ILE A 45 -11.51 3.48 -4.10
N ASP A 46 -12.08 4.68 -4.20
CA ASP A 46 -13.22 5.14 -3.40
C ASP A 46 -14.48 4.28 -3.67
N GLY A 47 -14.69 3.85 -4.92
CA GLY A 47 -15.82 3.00 -5.33
C GLY A 47 -15.60 1.50 -5.18
N ALA A 48 -14.40 1.05 -4.83
CA ALA A 48 -14.05 -0.38 -4.78
C ALA A 48 -14.47 -1.09 -3.47
N GLY A 49 -15.09 -0.37 -2.52
CA GLY A 49 -15.60 -0.95 -1.28
C GLY A 49 -14.53 -1.26 -0.23
N PHE A 50 -13.30 -0.75 -0.37
CA PHE A 50 -12.22 -1.02 0.58
C PHE A 50 -12.26 -0.18 1.86
N GLY A 51 -13.23 0.73 1.97
CA GLY A 51 -13.43 1.55 3.17
C GLY A 51 -12.55 2.79 3.26
N PHE A 52 -12.00 3.29 2.15
CA PHE A 52 -11.31 4.58 2.11
C PHE A 52 -12.33 5.70 2.31
N ASN A 53 -12.19 6.47 3.40
CA ASN A 53 -13.15 7.46 3.84
C ASN A 53 -12.46 8.68 4.46
N HIS A 54 -13.23 9.76 4.64
CA HIS A 54 -12.78 11.00 5.30
C HIS A 54 -11.55 11.64 4.66
N ARG A 55 -11.50 11.68 3.32
CA ARG A 55 -10.43 12.36 2.58
C ARG A 55 -10.38 13.84 2.93
N ARG A 56 -9.22 14.31 3.39
CA ARG A 56 -8.94 15.71 3.72
C ARG A 56 -7.63 16.16 3.03
N PRO A 57 -7.57 17.39 2.53
CA PRO A 57 -6.32 17.95 2.01
C PRO A 57 -5.29 18.12 3.14
N MET A 58 -4.01 17.97 2.81
CA MET A 58 -2.87 18.27 3.69
C MET A 58 -2.27 19.64 3.35
N SER A 59 -1.08 19.95 3.90
CA SER A 59 -0.39 21.23 3.65
C SER A 59 -0.07 21.48 2.18
N ALA A 60 0.11 20.43 1.37
CA ALA A 60 0.26 20.57 -0.08
C ALA A 60 -1.08 20.33 -0.78
N PRO A 61 -1.47 21.14 -1.78
CA PRO A 61 -2.79 21.07 -2.43
C PRO A 61 -3.06 19.75 -3.15
N TRP A 62 -2.02 18.95 -3.42
CA TRP A 62 -2.09 17.67 -4.14
C TRP A 62 -1.88 16.46 -3.24
N HIS A 63 -1.80 16.69 -1.92
CA HIS A 63 -1.61 15.66 -0.91
C HIS A 63 -2.88 15.56 -0.07
N TYR A 64 -3.35 14.34 0.11
CA TYR A 64 -4.56 14.03 0.84
C TYR A 64 -4.26 12.98 1.90
N GLN A 65 -5.02 13.02 2.98
CA GLN A 65 -5.02 12.00 4.01
C GLN A 65 -6.45 11.61 4.37
N GLY A 66 -6.62 10.43 4.93
CA GLY A 66 -7.92 9.96 5.40
C GLY A 66 -7.81 8.70 6.24
N ARG A 67 -8.92 7.98 6.35
CA ARG A 67 -9.01 6.73 7.10
C ARG A 67 -9.43 5.59 6.21
N VAL A 68 -8.90 4.41 6.49
CA VAL A 68 -9.45 3.16 5.97
C VAL A 68 -10.26 2.54 7.09
N GLN A 69 -11.57 2.37 6.87
CA GLN A 69 -12.51 1.83 7.84
C GLN A 69 -13.35 0.76 7.14
N HIS A 70 -12.93 -0.50 7.27
CA HIS A 70 -13.64 -1.67 6.76
C HIS A 70 -13.86 -2.68 7.89
N ARG A 71 -14.80 -3.62 7.71
CA ARG A 71 -15.07 -4.67 8.71
C ARG A 71 -13.82 -5.49 9.04
N ASN A 72 -12.97 -5.72 8.04
CA ASN A 72 -11.83 -6.62 8.14
C ASN A 72 -10.51 -5.90 8.43
N TRP A 73 -10.38 -4.60 8.12
CA TRP A 73 -9.13 -3.85 8.28
C TRP A 73 -9.41 -2.38 8.56
N GLN A 74 -8.50 -1.75 9.32
CA GLN A 74 -8.59 -0.34 9.66
C GLN A 74 -7.21 0.31 9.62
N GLY A 75 -7.18 1.62 9.36
CA GLY A 75 -5.94 2.36 9.30
C GLY A 75 -6.12 3.83 8.92
N THR A 76 -5.00 4.50 8.72
CA THR A 76 -4.93 5.81 8.08
C THR A 76 -4.32 5.66 6.71
N TYR A 77 -4.67 6.54 5.78
CA TYR A 77 -4.00 6.58 4.50
C TYR A 77 -3.56 7.99 4.15
N GLU A 78 -2.51 8.07 3.34
CA GLU A 78 -2.03 9.26 2.68
C GLU A 78 -1.98 8.97 1.18
N CYS A 79 -2.35 9.93 0.36
CA CYS A 79 -2.16 9.82 -1.08
C CYS A 79 -1.81 11.16 -1.72
N TYR A 80 -1.00 11.09 -2.76
CA TYR A 80 -0.56 12.27 -3.50
C TYR A 80 -0.28 11.92 -4.95
N TRP A 81 -0.37 12.92 -5.82
CA TRP A 81 0.02 12.77 -7.22
C TRP A 81 1.54 12.75 -7.33
N GLU A 82 2.11 11.62 -7.76
CA GLU A 82 3.52 11.56 -8.08
C GLU A 82 3.72 12.26 -9.44
N LYS A 83 4.42 13.39 -9.45
CA LYS A 83 4.90 13.98 -10.71
C LYS A 83 5.87 12.98 -11.30
N SER A 84 5.48 12.33 -12.40
CA SER A 84 6.34 11.35 -13.06
C SER A 84 7.71 11.99 -13.32
N ALA A 85 8.74 11.48 -12.64
CA ALA A 85 10.10 12.00 -12.75
C ALA A 85 10.70 11.81 -14.15
N LYS A 86 10.01 11.06 -15.02
CA LYS A 86 10.36 10.93 -16.43
C LYS A 86 9.66 12.03 -17.19
N SER A 87 10.45 12.94 -17.73
CA SER A 87 10.12 14.04 -18.65
C SER A 87 9.49 13.55 -19.97
N SER A 88 8.42 12.77 -19.89
CA SER A 88 7.62 12.39 -21.04
C SER A 88 6.30 13.15 -20.96
N PRO A 89 5.92 13.91 -21.99
CA PRO A 89 4.60 14.56 -22.06
C PRO A 89 3.43 13.55 -22.10
N LEU A 90 3.70 12.25 -22.18
CA LEU A 90 2.73 11.16 -22.04
C LEU A 90 2.76 10.46 -20.67
N ALA A 91 3.60 10.88 -19.74
CA ALA A 91 3.67 10.23 -18.44
C ALA A 91 2.36 10.46 -17.67
N SER A 92 1.55 9.40 -17.61
CA SER A 92 0.30 9.38 -16.84
C SER A 92 0.62 9.76 -15.41
N GLN A 93 -0.02 10.81 -14.89
CA GLN A 93 0.05 11.13 -13.47
C GLN A 93 -0.60 9.97 -12.73
N GLU A 94 0.15 9.33 -11.83
CA GLU A 94 -0.35 8.24 -10.99
C GLU A 94 -0.54 8.77 -9.55
N LEU A 95 -1.60 8.34 -8.91
CA LEU A 95 -1.80 8.55 -7.48
C LEU A 95 -1.00 7.49 -6.72
N PHE A 96 -0.12 7.96 -5.85
CA PHE A 96 0.57 7.13 -4.89
C PHE A 96 -0.22 7.08 -3.60
N TRP A 97 -0.47 5.88 -3.07
CA TRP A 97 -1.21 5.66 -1.84
C TRP A 97 -0.34 4.93 -0.83
N THR A 98 -0.38 5.39 0.41
CA THR A 98 0.26 4.75 1.56
C THR A 98 -0.78 4.56 2.64
N VAL A 99 -1.06 3.32 3.03
CA VAL A 99 -1.99 2.96 4.10
C VAL A 99 -1.20 2.41 5.26
N ARG A 100 -1.40 2.95 6.46
CA ARG A 100 -0.76 2.51 7.71
C ARG A 100 -1.80 2.01 8.69
N GLY A 101 -1.49 0.94 9.40
CA GLY A 101 -2.43 0.28 10.30
C GLY A 101 -1.87 -1.01 10.89
N ASP A 102 -2.77 -1.88 11.33
CA ASP A 102 -2.40 -3.16 11.94
C ASP A 102 -2.21 -4.28 10.90
N ALA A 103 -1.80 -5.46 11.38
CA ALA A 103 -1.69 -6.71 10.65
C ALA A 103 -2.77 -6.97 9.59
N ARG A 104 -4.01 -6.58 9.86
CA ARG A 104 -5.16 -6.85 9.00
C ARG A 104 -5.07 -6.15 7.64
N LEU A 105 -4.18 -5.16 7.50
CA LEU A 105 -3.91 -4.53 6.20
C LEU A 105 -3.37 -5.50 5.14
N PHE A 106 -2.85 -6.68 5.49
CA PHE A 106 -2.57 -7.72 4.49
C PHE A 106 -3.81 -8.14 3.70
N GLY A 107 -4.99 -8.15 4.33
CA GLY A 107 -6.25 -8.42 3.65
C GLY A 107 -6.60 -7.34 2.63
N LEU A 108 -6.33 -6.07 2.96
CA LEU A 108 -6.45 -4.97 2.02
C LEU A 108 -5.49 -5.14 0.84
N ALA A 109 -4.22 -5.46 1.10
CA ALA A 109 -3.23 -5.66 0.06
C ALA A 109 -3.61 -6.80 -0.90
N ALA A 110 -4.14 -7.91 -0.38
CA ALA A 110 -4.65 -9.02 -1.19
C ALA A 110 -5.84 -8.59 -2.07
N ALA A 111 -6.78 -7.84 -1.49
CA ALA A 111 -7.95 -7.35 -2.22
C ALA A 111 -7.54 -6.37 -3.34
N LEU A 112 -6.62 -5.44 -3.06
CA LEU A 112 -6.07 -4.53 -4.07
C LEU A 112 -5.34 -5.28 -5.19
N LYS A 113 -4.57 -6.34 -4.87
CA LYS A 113 -3.94 -7.19 -5.89
C LYS A 113 -4.96 -7.93 -6.76
N SER A 114 -6.08 -8.37 -6.19
CA SER A 114 -7.14 -9.01 -6.96
C SER A 114 -7.81 -8.08 -7.98
N LEU A 115 -7.76 -6.76 -7.77
CA LEU A 115 -8.16 -5.75 -8.76
C LEU A 115 -7.11 -5.50 -9.86
N GLY A 116 -5.96 -6.17 -9.81
CA GLY A 116 -4.87 -5.97 -10.77
C GLY A 116 -3.97 -4.77 -10.43
N LEU A 117 -4.06 -4.23 -9.21
CA LEU A 117 -3.17 -3.16 -8.77
C LEU A 117 -1.82 -3.73 -8.30
N THR A 118 -0.74 -3.01 -8.60
CA THR A 118 0.58 -3.29 -8.04
C THR A 118 0.63 -2.78 -6.61
N VAL A 119 0.83 -3.71 -5.67
CA VAL A 119 0.83 -3.43 -4.22
C VAL A 119 2.11 -3.96 -3.59
N ASP A 120 2.76 -3.09 -2.84
CA ASP A 120 3.90 -3.35 -1.97
C ASP A 120 3.46 -3.30 -0.50
N VAL A 121 4.03 -4.15 0.35
CA VAL A 121 3.67 -4.23 1.78
C VAL A 121 4.95 -4.25 2.60
N GLU A 122 5.06 -3.30 3.51
CA GLU A 122 6.17 -3.13 4.44
C GLU A 122 5.68 -3.29 5.88
N GLN A 123 6.49 -3.93 6.71
CA GLN A 123 6.26 -4.04 8.16
C GLN A 123 7.19 -3.05 8.87
N ASP A 124 6.62 -2.13 9.64
CA ASP A 124 7.37 -1.28 10.57
C ASP A 124 7.84 -2.18 11.72
N ASN A 125 9.15 -2.42 11.74
CA ASN A 125 9.86 -3.28 12.69
C ASN A 125 10.10 -2.60 14.03
#